data_AF-X1LYS7-F1
#
_entry.id   AF-X1LYS7-F1
#
_cell.length_a   1.000
_cell.length_b   1.000
_cell.length_c   1.000
_cell.angle_alpha   90.00
_cell.angle_beta   90.00
_cell.angle_gamma   90.00
#
_symmetry.space_group_name_H-M   'P 1'
#
loop_
_entity.id
_entity.type
_entity.pdbx_description
1 polymer ?
#
loop_
_entity_poly.entity_id
_entity_poly.type
_entity_poly.pdbx_seq_one_letter_code
_entity_poly.pdbx_strand_id
1 'polypeptide(L)'
;MKPLLHNLPLSFKGEGDKGGEVDKMKDLVKLYARPKLNSPSMLASWPGIGNVSIIVATYLERKLGFKKLAEIEPSHFFDPIGIVVKDNVVEAPQFPQSKFYYWKNKGEGSDVILFIGDDQPSATGYELAN
;
A
#
# COMPACT_ATOMS: atom_id res chain seq x y z
N MET A 1 -45.83 52.63 14.53
CA MET A 1 -46.18 51.41 13.79
C MET A 1 -44.87 50.66 13.52
N LYS A 2 -44.76 49.38 13.93
CA LYS A 2 -43.58 48.49 13.74
C LYS A 2 -43.83 47.59 12.51
N PRO A 3 -42.82 46.96 11.85
CA PRO A 3 -41.83 46.04 12.44
C PRO A 3 -40.36 46.43 12.14
N LEU A 4 -39.29 45.96 12.81
CA LEU A 4 -38.88 44.71 13.48
C LEU A 4 -38.23 43.63 12.58
N LEU A 5 -37.02 43.24 13.03
CA LEU A 5 -36.10 42.19 12.53
C LEU A 5 -35.35 42.53 11.22
N HIS A 6 -34.09 42.12 11.00
CA HIS A 6 -33.14 41.38 11.86
C HIS A 6 -31.67 41.74 11.49
N ASN A 7 -30.75 41.80 12.46
CA ASN A 7 -29.30 41.73 12.20
C ASN A 7 -28.84 40.26 12.37
N LEU A 8 -28.31 39.64 11.32
CA LEU A 8 -27.57 38.38 11.42
C LEU A 8 -26.06 38.65 11.51
N PRO A 9 -25.30 37.94 12.37
CA PRO A 9 -23.85 38.00 12.36
C PRO A 9 -23.28 37.24 11.15
N LEU A 10 -22.30 37.84 10.49
CA LEU A 10 -21.41 37.13 9.57
C LEU A 10 -20.59 36.10 10.35
N SER A 11 -20.75 34.83 10.04
CA SER A 11 -19.83 33.77 10.44
C SER A 11 -19.84 32.71 9.36
N PHE A 12 -18.80 32.70 8.52
CA PHE A 12 -18.54 31.63 7.59
C PHE A 12 -17.07 31.21 7.64
N LYS A 13 -16.91 29.95 8.06
CA LYS A 13 -15.78 29.04 7.85
C LYS A 13 -14.42 29.48 8.42
N GLY A 14 -14.12 28.93 9.59
CA GLY A 14 -12.80 28.95 10.19
C GLY A 14 -11.77 28.11 9.43
N GLU A 15 -10.57 28.15 9.97
CA GLU A 15 -9.31 27.60 9.45
C GLU A 15 -9.40 26.17 8.89
N GLY A 16 -8.58 25.91 7.87
CA GLY A 16 -8.47 24.60 7.24
C GLY A 16 -7.88 23.58 8.21
N ASP A 17 -8.65 22.53 8.47
CA ASP A 17 -8.18 21.31 9.13
C ASP A 17 -7.12 20.61 8.27
N LYS A 18 -5.85 20.82 8.62
CA LYS A 18 -4.69 20.08 8.08
C LYS A 18 -4.39 18.79 8.85
N GLY A 19 -5.22 18.40 9.81
CA GLY A 19 -5.03 17.20 10.62
C GLY A 19 -5.50 15.91 9.94
N GLY A 20 -6.56 15.97 9.12
CA GLY A 20 -7.19 14.79 8.52
C GLY A 20 -6.41 14.05 7.42
N GLU A 21 -5.38 14.67 6.84
CA GLU A 21 -4.60 14.07 5.74
C GLU A 21 -3.50 13.14 6.26
N VAL A 22 -2.85 13.51 7.37
CA VAL A 22 -1.73 12.76 7.98
C VAL A 22 -2.19 11.44 8.61
N ASP A 23 -3.43 11.38 9.12
CA ASP A 23 -3.95 10.16 9.74
C ASP A 23 -4.35 9.09 8.70
N LYS A 24 -4.85 9.52 7.53
CA LYS A 24 -5.18 8.62 6.40
C LYS A 24 -3.98 7.83 5.90
N MET A 25 -2.76 8.40 5.91
CA MET A 25 -1.57 7.70 5.42
C MET A 25 -1.19 6.47 6.26
N LYS A 26 -1.57 6.42 7.55
CA LYS A 26 -1.22 5.29 8.43
C LYS A 26 -1.91 3.99 8.04
N ASP A 27 -3.10 4.08 7.44
CA ASP A 27 -3.91 2.92 7.05
C ASP A 27 -3.51 2.35 5.67
N LEU A 28 -2.60 3.02 4.95
CA LEU A 28 -2.12 2.57 3.63
C LEU A 28 -1.15 1.39 3.69
N VAL A 29 -0.56 1.07 4.86
CA VAL A 29 0.38 -0.06 5.02
C VAL A 29 0.02 -0.93 6.22
N LYS A 30 -0.40 -2.16 5.93
CA LYS A 30 -0.78 -3.16 6.92
C LYS A 30 0.42 -4.02 7.29
N LEU A 31 0.98 -3.77 8.47
CA LEU A 31 2.12 -4.51 9.01
C LEU A 31 1.71 -5.85 9.63
N TYR A 32 2.36 -6.94 9.20
CA TYR A 32 2.20 -8.27 9.77
C TYR A 32 3.25 -8.61 10.84
N ALA A 33 4.45 -8.03 10.72
CA ALA A 33 5.56 -8.28 11.63
C ALA A 33 6.42 -7.02 11.83
N ARG A 34 7.10 -6.92 12.97
CA ARG A 34 8.10 -5.88 13.27
C ARG A 34 9.43 -6.52 13.68
N PRO A 35 10.13 -7.24 12.77
CA PRO A 35 11.41 -7.86 13.07
C PRO A 35 12.50 -6.81 13.28
N LYS A 36 13.36 -6.99 14.29
CA LYS A 36 14.65 -6.30 14.34
C LYS A 36 15.56 -6.91 13.25
N LEU A 37 15.86 -6.18 12.18
CA LEU A 37 16.73 -6.62 11.08
C LEU A 37 18.11 -5.97 11.19
N ASN A 38 19.15 -6.66 10.70
CA ASN A 38 20.52 -6.15 10.64
C ASN A 38 20.82 -5.59 9.24
N SER A 39 20.99 -4.26 9.14
CA SER A 39 21.33 -3.50 7.92
C SER A 39 20.68 -4.06 6.64
N PRO A 40 19.34 -4.18 6.59
CA PRO A 40 18.67 -4.94 5.53
C PRO A 40 18.79 -4.28 4.16
N SER A 41 19.04 -5.09 3.13
CA SER A 41 18.93 -4.65 1.73
C SER A 41 17.54 -5.01 1.19
N MET A 42 16.93 -4.10 0.42
CA MET A 42 15.64 -4.35 -0.23
C MET A 42 15.80 -4.65 -1.72
N LEU A 43 15.23 -5.75 -2.19
CA LEU A 43 15.00 -6.02 -3.61
C LEU A 43 13.53 -5.74 -3.92
N ALA A 44 13.27 -4.73 -4.73
CA ALA A 44 11.94 -4.40 -5.21
C ALA A 44 11.69 -4.99 -6.60
N SER A 45 10.51 -5.57 -6.79
CA SER A 45 10.12 -6.26 -8.01
C SER A 45 8.62 -6.11 -8.27
N TRP A 46 8.30 -5.91 -9.54
CA TRP A 46 6.97 -5.79 -10.12
C TRP A 46 7.05 -6.21 -11.61
N PRO A 47 5.94 -6.42 -12.34
CA PRO A 47 5.96 -6.89 -13.72
C PRO A 47 6.74 -5.95 -14.65
N GLY A 48 7.32 -6.52 -15.70
CA GLY A 48 8.13 -5.77 -16.67
C GLY A 48 8.59 -6.66 -17.83
N ILE A 49 9.51 -6.16 -18.65
CA ILE A 49 9.98 -6.87 -19.85
C ILE A 49 10.51 -8.26 -19.46
N GLY A 50 9.85 -9.31 -19.96
CA GLY A 50 10.19 -10.71 -19.69
C GLY A 50 9.97 -11.20 -18.25
N ASN A 51 9.35 -10.40 -17.38
CA ASN A 51 9.11 -10.71 -15.95
C ASN A 51 10.34 -11.19 -15.16
N VAL A 52 11.55 -10.81 -15.58
CA VAL A 52 12.82 -11.30 -15.02
C VAL A 52 12.93 -11.02 -13.51
N SER A 53 12.56 -9.81 -13.08
CA SER A 53 12.59 -9.42 -11.67
C SER A 53 11.65 -10.30 -10.81
N ILE A 54 10.40 -10.49 -11.26
CA ILE A 54 9.38 -11.29 -10.58
C ILE A 54 9.82 -12.75 -10.43
N ILE A 55 10.42 -13.31 -11.49
CA ILE A 55 10.94 -14.68 -11.47
C ILE A 55 12.05 -14.82 -10.42
N VAL A 56 12.99 -13.87 -10.36
CA VAL A 56 14.08 -13.87 -9.36
C VAL A 56 13.55 -13.67 -7.94
N ALA A 57 12.70 -12.66 -7.71
CA ALA A 57 12.15 -12.38 -6.38
C ALA A 57 11.31 -13.55 -5.85
N THR A 58 10.44 -14.13 -6.68
CA THR A 58 9.63 -15.31 -6.33
C THR A 58 10.50 -16.55 -6.11
N TYR A 59 11.58 -16.72 -6.86
CA TYR A 59 12.53 -17.82 -6.63
C TYR A 59 13.22 -17.68 -5.26
N LEU A 60 13.69 -16.47 -4.91
CA LEU A 60 14.33 -16.20 -3.61
C LEU A 60 13.36 -16.39 -2.44
N GLU A 61 12.13 -15.86 -2.56
CA GLU A 61 11.03 -16.02 -1.59
C GLU A 61 10.85 -17.50 -1.20
N ARG A 62 10.62 -18.34 -2.21
CA ARG A 62 10.39 -19.79 -2.08
C ARG A 62 11.61 -20.58 -1.58
N LYS A 63 12.83 -20.15 -1.91
CA LYS A 63 14.05 -20.90 -1.59
C LYS A 63 14.64 -20.56 -0.22
N LEU A 64 14.52 -19.33 0.24
CA LEU A 64 15.16 -18.87 1.48
C LEU A 64 14.22 -18.89 2.70
N GLY A 65 12.93 -19.15 2.51
CA GLY A 65 11.96 -19.23 3.61
C GLY A 65 11.63 -17.84 4.16
N PHE A 66 11.36 -16.90 3.24
CA PHE A 66 10.91 -15.56 3.57
C PHE A 66 9.60 -15.58 4.37
N LYS A 67 9.39 -14.54 5.18
CA LYS A 67 8.19 -14.38 6.02
C LYS A 67 7.50 -13.07 5.66
N LYS A 68 6.16 -13.05 5.65
CA LYS A 68 5.38 -11.83 5.41
C LYS A 68 5.78 -10.73 6.41
N LEU A 69 6.05 -9.54 5.89
CA LEU A 69 6.38 -8.34 6.64
C LEU A 69 5.19 -7.37 6.68
N ALA A 70 4.64 -7.06 5.51
CA ALA A 70 3.57 -6.08 5.33
C ALA A 70 2.86 -6.25 3.97
N GLU A 71 1.77 -5.52 3.77
CA GLU A 71 1.17 -5.26 2.45
C GLU A 71 0.68 -3.80 2.38
N ILE A 72 0.62 -3.24 1.17
CA ILE A 72 0.03 -1.93 0.88
C ILE A 72 -1.47 -2.13 0.62
N GLU A 73 -2.31 -1.26 1.17
CA GLU A 73 -3.75 -1.20 0.88
C GLU A 73 -3.97 -0.76 -0.57
N PRO A 74 -4.44 -1.64 -1.47
CA PRO A 74 -4.34 -1.40 -2.90
C PRO A 74 -5.40 -0.44 -3.45
N SER A 75 -6.50 -0.23 -2.73
CA SER A 75 -7.63 0.61 -3.18
C SER A 75 -7.28 2.09 -3.37
N HIS A 76 -6.12 2.54 -2.88
CA HIS A 76 -5.62 3.90 -3.11
C HIS A 76 -4.72 4.02 -4.36
N PHE A 77 -4.10 2.92 -4.81
CA PHE A 77 -3.03 2.93 -5.82
C PHE A 77 -3.39 2.23 -7.13
N PHE A 78 -4.41 1.37 -7.12
CA PHE A 78 -4.76 0.52 -8.26
C PHE A 78 -6.27 0.46 -8.51
N ASP A 79 -6.65 0.38 -9.78
CA ASP A 79 -7.99 0.01 -10.20
C ASP A 79 -8.26 -1.50 -9.96
N PRO A 80 -9.52 -1.91 -9.70
CA PRO A 80 -9.85 -3.33 -9.58
C PRO A 80 -9.74 -4.03 -10.94
N ILE A 81 -8.98 -5.13 -10.99
CA ILE A 81 -8.72 -5.93 -12.20
C ILE A 81 -9.99 -6.66 -12.68
N GLY A 82 -10.95 -6.91 -11.78
CA GLY A 82 -12.24 -7.47 -12.14
C GLY A 82 -13.18 -7.70 -10.97
N ILE A 83 -14.47 -7.86 -11.32
CA ILE A 83 -15.53 -8.34 -10.44
C ILE A 83 -15.89 -9.74 -10.93
N VAL A 84 -15.63 -10.76 -10.11
CA VAL A 84 -16.06 -12.13 -10.43
C VAL A 84 -17.51 -12.27 -9.99
N VAL A 85 -18.40 -12.65 -10.91
CA VAL A 85 -19.78 -13.00 -10.59
C VAL A 85 -19.91 -14.51 -10.68
N LYS A 86 -20.25 -15.14 -9.56
CA LYS A 86 -20.40 -16.59 -9.47
C LYS A 86 -21.71 -16.93 -8.76
N ASP A 87 -22.51 -17.80 -9.36
CA ASP A 87 -23.78 -18.29 -8.80
C ASP A 87 -24.74 -17.16 -8.36
N ASN A 88 -24.80 -16.07 -9.15
CA ASN A 88 -25.51 -14.81 -8.87
C ASN A 88 -25.04 -14.01 -7.64
N VAL A 89 -23.91 -14.41 -7.02
CA VAL A 89 -23.22 -13.62 -6.00
C VAL A 89 -22.11 -12.80 -6.66
N VAL A 90 -22.05 -11.52 -6.33
CA VAL A 90 -20.97 -10.62 -6.71
C VAL A 90 -19.82 -10.83 -5.73
N GLU A 91 -18.70 -11.41 -6.17
CA GLU A 91 -17.48 -11.49 -5.36
C GLU A 91 -16.83 -10.10 -5.25
N ALA A 92 -16.06 -9.89 -4.18
CA ALA A 92 -15.38 -8.61 -3.96
C ALA A 92 -14.41 -8.28 -5.11
N PRO A 93 -14.23 -6.99 -5.46
CA PRO A 93 -13.30 -6.60 -6.52
C PRO A 93 -11.87 -7.06 -6.20
N GLN A 94 -11.19 -7.68 -7.16
CA GLN A 94 -9.80 -8.08 -7.00
C GLN A 94 -8.87 -6.94 -7.42
N PHE A 95 -7.89 -6.62 -6.58
CA PHE A 95 -6.91 -5.55 -6.81
C PHE A 95 -5.48 -6.11 -6.90
N PRO A 96 -4.58 -5.50 -7.70
CA PRO A 96 -3.15 -5.80 -7.66
C PRO A 96 -2.62 -5.67 -6.24
N GLN A 97 -1.77 -6.60 -5.83
CA GLN A 97 -1.25 -6.63 -4.47
C GLN A 97 0.18 -6.10 -4.45
N SER A 98 0.55 -5.44 -3.36
CA SER A 98 1.92 -4.97 -3.13
C SER A 98 2.38 -5.47 -1.76
N LYS A 99 3.25 -6.47 -1.75
CA LYS A 99 3.57 -7.29 -0.57
C LYS A 99 5.04 -7.25 -0.21
N PHE A 100 5.32 -7.10 1.08
CA PHE A 100 6.66 -7.13 1.63
C PHE A 100 6.92 -8.43 2.38
N TYR A 101 8.14 -8.94 2.24
CA TYR A 101 8.63 -10.11 2.96
C TYR A 101 10.01 -9.83 3.55
N TYR A 102 10.34 -10.46 4.67
CA TYR A 102 11.65 -10.38 5.29
C TYR A 102 12.30 -11.76 5.41
N TRP A 103 13.62 -11.79 5.26
CA TRP A 103 14.47 -12.94 5.55
C TRP A 103 15.63 -12.48 6.43
N LYS A 104 15.90 -13.28 7.46
CA LYS A 104 17.05 -13.08 8.32
C LYS A 104 18.20 -13.94 7.85
N ASN A 105 19.31 -13.31 7.50
CA ASN A 105 20.53 -14.04 7.19
C ASN A 105 21.05 -14.71 8.47
N LYS A 106 21.42 -15.98 8.37
CA LYS A 106 21.97 -16.76 9.49
C LYS A 106 23.50 -16.77 9.51
N GLY A 107 24.13 -16.40 8.40
CA GLY A 107 25.57 -16.24 8.28
C GLY A 107 25.97 -14.76 8.41
N GLU A 108 27.14 -14.44 7.88
CA GLU A 108 27.61 -13.06 7.77
C GLU A 108 26.91 -12.33 6.61
N GLY A 109 26.63 -11.05 6.80
CA GLY A 109 26.00 -10.16 5.80
C GLY A 109 24.70 -9.50 6.26
N SER A 110 24.06 -8.78 5.35
CA SER A 110 22.78 -8.10 5.56
C SER A 110 21.60 -9.08 5.61
N ASP A 111 20.57 -8.70 6.35
CA ASP A 111 19.21 -9.24 6.16
C ASP A 111 18.63 -8.78 4.82
N VAL A 112 17.54 -9.41 4.37
CA VAL A 112 16.91 -9.07 3.08
C VAL A 112 15.43 -8.78 3.25
N ILE A 113 14.95 -7.72 2.59
CA ILE A 113 13.54 -7.45 2.36
C ILE A 113 13.25 -7.68 0.87
N LEU A 114 12.16 -8.38 0.56
CA LEU A 114 11.59 -8.43 -0.78
C LEU A 114 10.34 -7.57 -0.82
N PHE A 115 10.22 -6.72 -1.83
CA PHE A 115 8.95 -6.15 -2.26
C PHE A 115 8.54 -6.82 -3.57
N ILE A 116 7.32 -7.36 -3.61
CA ILE A 116 6.72 -7.97 -4.79
C ILE A 116 5.35 -7.32 -5.02
N GLY A 117 5.26 -6.55 -6.09
CA GLY A 117 4.01 -5.99 -6.62
C GLY A 117 3.45 -6.85 -7.76
N ASP A 118 2.13 -6.98 -7.84
CA ASP A 118 1.44 -7.67 -8.94
C ASP A 118 1.29 -6.77 -10.19
N ASP A 119 1.44 -5.45 -10.07
CA ASP A 119 1.36 -4.47 -11.17
C ASP A 119 2.16 -3.19 -10.85
N GLN A 120 2.33 -2.30 -11.85
CA GLN A 120 2.84 -0.94 -11.68
C GLN A 120 1.68 0.07 -11.68
N PRO A 121 1.56 0.96 -10.68
CA PRO A 121 0.53 2.00 -10.68
C PRO A 121 0.74 2.98 -11.85
N SER A 122 -0.32 3.23 -12.62
CA SER A 122 -0.27 4.00 -13.87
C SER A 122 -0.07 5.51 -13.68
N ALA A 123 -0.47 6.06 -12.51
CA ALA A 123 -0.39 7.49 -12.20
C ALA A 123 0.27 7.79 -10.84
N THR A 124 0.09 6.94 -9.82
CA THR A 124 0.50 7.18 -8.43
C THR A 124 1.86 6.55 -8.06
N GLY A 125 2.71 6.25 -9.04
CA GLY A 125 3.98 5.53 -8.82
C GLY A 125 5.00 6.23 -7.91
N TYR A 126 5.00 7.57 -7.86
CA TYR A 126 5.82 8.30 -6.88
C TYR A 126 5.22 8.23 -5.46
N GLU A 127 3.90 8.20 -5.32
CA GLU A 127 3.23 8.13 -4.01
C GLU A 127 3.40 6.74 -3.38
N LEU A 128 3.33 5.67 -4.19
CA LEU A 128 3.59 4.30 -3.75
C LEU A 128 5.06 4.05 -3.34
N ALA A 129 5.98 4.92 -3.78
CA ALA A 129 7.42 4.80 -3.52
C ALA A 129 7.93 5.62 -2.32
N ASN A 130 7.10 6.49 -1.72
CA ASN A 130 7.45 7.37 -0.59
C ASN A 130 6.96 6.84 0.76
#